data_AF-A0A367IVF9-F1
#
_entry.id   AF-A0A367IVF9-F1
#
_cell.length_a   1.000
_cell.length_b   1.000
_cell.length_c   1.000
_cell.angle_alpha   90.00
_cell.angle_beta   90.00
_cell.angle_gamma   90.00
#
_symmetry.space_group_name_H-M   'P 1'
#
loop_
_entity.id
_entity.type
_entity.pdbx_description
1 polymer ?
#
loop_
_entity_poly.entity_id
_entity_poly.type
_entity_poly.pdbx_seq_one_letter_code
_entity_poly.pdbx_strand_id
1 'polypeptide(L)'
;MSIGDWFYIKHVASEKIVSCSIVNQDTQVFVVKPQFSDNELWRWDGQYLLNKSTGLVLDIRKGRLRFIEDTEICLCSKEDLVNQLWFVNTDYKPARHLFGREIRAKTPLGNTIHSVSNSDWVLEVCAKQEKVILFPLHSDPSKRQQQRWEFIPEEDMHSNEDEEPGLLFEIESVNSSIVTPVDYYSPAPSISTQCDSSGFAYGLTPARKRGSSQSSVSSGRKQSVEDMFNCQHFLYHPKQF
;
A
#
# COMPACT_ATOMS: atom_id res chain seq x y z
N MET A 1 -20.26 4.06 2.51
CA MET A 1 -19.88 4.04 3.94
C MET A 1 -20.70 5.07 4.66
N SER A 2 -21.49 4.64 5.64
CA SER A 2 -22.11 5.59 6.55
C SER A 2 -21.04 6.14 7.50
N ILE A 3 -21.25 7.35 8.01
CA ILE A 3 -20.34 7.93 9.00
C ILE A 3 -20.54 7.15 10.29
N GLY A 4 -19.57 6.30 10.66
CA GLY A 4 -19.61 5.55 11.91
C GLY A 4 -19.31 4.06 11.79
N ASP A 5 -19.31 3.49 10.59
CA ASP A 5 -19.06 2.06 10.37
C ASP A 5 -17.57 1.73 10.41
N TRP A 6 -17.25 0.51 10.85
CA TRP A 6 -15.91 -0.04 10.78
C TRP A 6 -15.65 -0.65 9.41
N PHE A 7 -14.43 -0.50 8.92
CA PHE A 7 -14.01 -1.02 7.63
C PHE A 7 -12.53 -1.41 7.65
N TYR A 8 -12.17 -2.29 6.73
CA TYR A 8 -10.79 -2.56 6.35
C TYR A 8 -10.34 -1.57 5.28
N ILE A 9 -9.08 -1.14 5.35
CA ILE A 9 -8.45 -0.34 4.30
C ILE A 9 -7.55 -1.27 3.51
N LYS A 10 -8.00 -1.69 2.33
CA LYS A 10 -7.27 -2.62 1.46
C LYS A 10 -6.43 -1.86 0.45
N HIS A 11 -5.16 -2.22 0.35
CA HIS A 11 -4.26 -1.74 -0.67
C HIS A 11 -4.51 -2.45 -2.00
N VAL A 12 -4.85 -1.68 -3.05
CA VAL A 12 -5.29 -2.23 -4.35
C VAL A 12 -4.16 -2.97 -5.06
N ALA A 13 -2.90 -2.56 -4.93
CA ALA A 13 -1.82 -3.22 -5.69
C ALA A 13 -1.37 -4.56 -5.08
N SER A 14 -1.49 -4.73 -3.75
CA SER A 14 -1.00 -5.92 -3.05
C SER A 14 -2.09 -6.78 -2.44
N GLU A 15 -3.36 -6.35 -2.49
CA GLU A 15 -4.51 -7.03 -1.87
C GLU A 15 -4.36 -7.22 -0.34
N LYS A 16 -3.49 -6.43 0.28
CA LYS A 16 -3.21 -6.45 1.73
C LYS A 16 -4.01 -5.37 2.43
N ILE A 17 -4.24 -5.51 3.73
CA ILE A 17 -4.99 -4.53 4.53
C ILE A 17 -4.10 -3.77 5.49
N VAL A 18 -4.46 -2.52 5.77
CA VAL A 18 -3.76 -1.67 6.72
C VAL A 18 -4.00 -2.18 8.15
N SER A 19 -2.91 -2.44 8.86
CA SER A 19 -2.88 -2.86 10.25
C SER A 19 -1.95 -1.96 11.05
N CYS A 20 -2.11 -1.98 12.37
CA CYS A 20 -1.24 -1.30 13.31
C CYS A 20 -0.57 -2.26 14.28
N SER A 21 0.61 -1.88 14.76
CA SER A 21 1.30 -2.54 15.86
C SER A 21 1.78 -1.49 16.85
N ILE A 22 1.77 -1.86 18.13
CA ILE A 22 2.34 -1.08 19.22
C ILE A 22 3.44 -1.93 19.83
N VAL A 23 4.69 -1.46 19.72
CA VAL A 23 5.86 -2.11 20.30
C VAL A 23 6.61 -1.08 21.13
N ASN A 24 6.77 -1.32 22.43
CA ASN A 24 7.51 -0.42 23.34
C ASN A 24 7.05 1.05 23.26
N GLN A 25 5.73 1.29 23.21
CA GLN A 25 5.10 2.62 23.03
C GLN A 25 5.32 3.27 21.66
N ASP A 26 6.07 2.64 20.76
CA ASP A 26 6.14 3.05 19.36
C ASP A 26 5.03 2.37 18.56
N THR A 27 4.18 3.20 17.96
CA THR A 27 3.14 2.76 17.05
C THR A 27 3.63 2.82 15.61
N GLN A 28 3.32 1.80 14.83
CA GLN A 28 3.64 1.72 13.41
C GLN A 28 2.43 1.22 12.61
N VAL A 29 2.30 1.72 11.38
CA VAL A 29 1.26 1.34 10.42
C VAL A 29 1.90 0.65 9.23
N PHE A 30 1.34 -0.49 8.83
CA PHE A 30 1.86 -1.34 7.76
C PHE A 30 0.70 -2.09 7.09
N VAL A 31 0.98 -2.76 5.98
CA VAL A 31 0.01 -3.61 5.29
C VAL A 31 0.33 -5.10 5.51
N VAL A 32 -0.70 -5.89 5.79
CA VAL A 32 -0.59 -7.34 6.02
C VAL A 32 -1.62 -8.12 5.22
N LYS A 33 -1.41 -9.43 5.10
CA LYS A 33 -2.50 -10.31 4.71
C LYS A 33 -3.59 -10.23 5.78
N PRO A 34 -4.88 -10.19 5.39
CA PRO A 34 -5.98 -10.11 6.34
C PRO A 34 -5.90 -11.18 7.43
N GLN A 35 -6.02 -10.75 8.69
CA GLN A 35 -6.15 -11.64 9.86
C GLN A 35 -7.50 -11.50 10.56
N PHE A 36 -8.34 -10.57 10.10
CA PHE A 36 -9.66 -10.25 10.64
C PHE A 36 -9.62 -9.89 12.13
N SER A 37 -8.61 -9.09 12.50
CA SER A 37 -8.41 -8.63 13.88
C SER A 37 -8.78 -7.16 14.04
N ASP A 38 -9.12 -6.74 15.26
CA ASP A 38 -9.45 -5.33 15.56
C ASP A 38 -8.30 -4.35 15.26
N ASN A 39 -7.05 -4.82 15.14
CA ASN A 39 -5.90 -3.99 14.73
C ASN A 39 -5.99 -3.55 13.27
N GLU A 40 -6.83 -4.20 12.46
CA GLU A 40 -6.99 -3.99 11.03
C GLU A 40 -8.28 -3.21 10.69
N LEU A 41 -9.10 -2.93 11.71
CA LEU A 41 -10.36 -2.23 11.57
C LEU A 41 -10.19 -0.74 11.87
N TRP A 42 -10.71 0.06 10.94
CA TRP A 42 -10.61 1.51 10.94
C TRP A 42 -11.99 2.12 10.80
N ARG A 43 -12.14 3.34 11.27
CA ARG A 43 -13.36 4.13 11.14
C ARG A 43 -13.03 5.59 10.91
N TRP A 44 -13.84 6.25 10.09
CA TRP A 44 -13.88 7.70 10.03
C TRP A 44 -14.60 8.27 11.23
N ASP A 45 -13.91 9.07 12.03
CA ASP A 45 -14.48 9.92 13.07
C ASP A 45 -14.28 11.38 12.65
N GLY A 46 -15.21 11.92 11.86
CA GLY A 46 -15.00 13.18 11.14
C GLY A 46 -13.87 13.05 10.11
N GLN A 47 -12.82 13.85 10.24
CA GLN A 47 -11.62 13.77 9.40
C GLN A 47 -10.50 12.92 10.02
N TYR A 48 -10.74 12.28 11.16
CA TYR A 48 -9.78 11.39 11.80
C TYR A 48 -9.98 9.94 11.34
N LEU A 49 -8.88 9.22 11.13
CA LEU A 49 -8.88 7.77 10.94
C LEU A 49 -8.57 7.09 12.27
N LEU A 50 -9.59 6.54 12.91
CA LEU A 50 -9.48 5.90 14.21
C LEU A 50 -9.38 4.38 14.08
N ASN A 51 -8.44 3.77 14.79
CA ASN A 51 -8.25 2.32 14.82
C ASN A 51 -9.03 1.67 15.98
N LYS A 52 -9.65 0.51 15.73
CA LYS A 52 -10.57 -0.15 16.68
C LYS A 52 -9.86 -0.69 17.91
N SER A 53 -8.74 -1.40 17.75
CA SER A 53 -8.06 -2.05 18.88
C SER A 53 -7.36 -1.07 19.81
N THR A 54 -6.81 0.02 19.25
CA THR A 54 -6.00 0.98 20.02
C THR A 54 -6.79 2.19 20.50
N GLY A 55 -7.90 2.53 19.83
CA GLY A 55 -8.64 3.78 20.07
C GLY A 55 -7.85 5.04 19.69
N LEU A 56 -6.70 4.89 19.04
CA LEU A 56 -5.83 5.98 18.60
C LEU A 56 -6.15 6.37 17.15
N VAL A 57 -5.73 7.58 16.76
CA VAL A 57 -5.92 8.11 15.41
C VAL A 57 -4.62 8.10 14.61
N LEU A 58 -4.75 7.97 13.29
CA LEU A 58 -3.65 8.04 12.35
C LEU A 58 -3.02 9.44 12.36
N ASP A 59 -1.70 9.50 12.56
CA ASP A 59 -0.94 10.73 12.77
C ASP A 59 0.33 10.75 11.90
N ILE A 60 0.71 11.94 11.42
CA ILE A 60 2.05 12.17 10.86
C ILE A 60 2.99 12.53 12.01
N ARG A 61 3.93 11.63 12.33
CA ARG A 61 4.80 11.72 13.50
C ARG A 61 5.52 13.06 13.56
N LYS A 62 5.44 13.72 14.73
CA LYS A 62 6.02 15.06 15.01
C LYS A 62 5.42 16.19 14.16
N GLY A 63 4.29 15.96 13.46
CA GLY A 63 3.50 16.98 12.77
C GLY A 63 4.21 17.73 11.65
N ARG A 64 5.39 17.28 11.21
CA ARG A 64 6.21 17.99 10.23
C ARG A 64 6.56 17.08 9.06
N LEU A 65 6.16 17.49 7.87
CA LEU A 65 6.68 16.95 6.62
C LEU A 65 8.19 17.24 6.56
N ARG A 66 8.99 16.18 6.53
CA ARG A 66 10.45 16.25 6.39
C ARG A 66 10.82 15.71 5.00
N PHE A 67 12.01 15.12 4.90
CA PHE A 67 12.28 14.19 3.82
C PHE A 67 11.34 13.00 3.92
N ILE A 68 11.01 12.40 2.78
CA ILE A 68 10.08 11.28 2.68
C ILE A 68 10.53 10.12 3.58
N GLU A 69 11.83 9.85 3.62
CA GLU A 69 12.44 8.79 4.45
C GLU A 69 12.28 9.03 5.96
N ASP A 70 12.10 10.29 6.38
CA ASP A 70 11.97 10.71 7.78
C ASP A 70 10.51 10.97 8.19
N THR A 71 9.57 10.95 7.24
CA THR A 71 8.16 11.24 7.50
C THR A 71 7.46 9.93 7.81
N GLU A 72 7.17 9.72 9.09
CA GLU A 72 6.59 8.48 9.56
C GLU A 72 5.11 8.62 9.86
N ILE A 73 4.34 7.59 9.53
CA ILE A 73 2.96 7.43 9.95
C ILE A 73 2.94 6.64 11.25
N CYS A 74 2.19 7.13 12.23
CA CYS A 74 2.01 6.50 13.54
C CYS A 74 0.55 6.62 14.01
N LEU A 75 0.28 6.13 15.22
CA LEU A 75 -0.98 6.31 15.90
C LEU A 75 -0.75 7.16 17.15
N CYS A 76 -1.60 8.13 17.40
CA CYS A 76 -1.52 9.01 18.57
C CYS A 76 -2.91 9.24 19.17
N SER A 77 -2.93 9.80 20.37
CA SER A 77 -4.20 10.26 20.96
C SER A 77 -4.80 11.33 20.06
N LYS A 78 -6.12 11.32 19.94
CA LYS A 78 -6.86 12.32 19.16
C LYS A 78 -6.64 13.70 19.76
N GLU A 79 -6.06 14.58 18.98
CA GLU A 79 -5.81 15.99 19.28
C GLU A 79 -6.33 16.82 18.11
N ASP A 80 -6.70 18.08 18.33
CA ASP A 80 -7.19 18.98 17.26
C ASP A 80 -6.04 19.54 16.41
N LEU A 81 -5.18 18.65 15.91
CA LEU A 81 -4.00 18.96 15.11
C LEU A 81 -4.18 18.54 13.65
N VAL A 82 -3.75 19.42 12.74
CA VAL A 82 -3.91 19.22 11.28
C VAL A 82 -3.17 18.01 10.71
N ASN A 83 -2.16 17.50 11.43
CA ASN A 83 -1.39 16.31 11.04
C ASN A 83 -2.11 14.99 11.36
N GLN A 84 -3.28 15.05 11.99
CA GLN A 84 -4.19 13.91 12.27
C GLN A 84 -5.42 13.90 11.37
N LEU A 85 -5.57 14.93 10.54
CA LEU A 85 -6.72 15.11 9.68
C LEU A 85 -6.42 14.58 8.27
N TRP A 86 -7.36 13.79 7.76
CA TRP A 86 -7.26 13.09 6.49
C TRP A 86 -8.54 13.31 5.67
N PHE A 87 -8.42 13.23 4.35
CA PHE A 87 -9.56 13.20 3.46
C PHE A 87 -9.35 12.21 2.32
N VAL A 88 -10.44 11.83 1.67
CA VAL A 88 -10.43 10.84 0.60
C VAL A 88 -10.79 11.49 -0.73
N ASN A 89 -10.08 11.10 -1.78
CA ASN A 89 -10.47 11.38 -3.15
C ASN A 89 -10.63 10.08 -3.94
N THR A 90 -11.74 9.92 -4.65
CA THR A 90 -12.02 8.74 -5.47
C THR A 90 -11.53 8.95 -6.89
N ASP A 91 -10.62 8.10 -7.34
CA ASP A 91 -10.17 8.07 -8.72
C ASP A 91 -11.22 7.37 -9.61
N TYR A 92 -11.49 7.93 -10.78
CA TYR A 92 -12.37 7.31 -11.78
C TYR A 92 -11.60 6.96 -13.05
N LYS A 93 -12.07 5.94 -13.78
CA LYS A 93 -11.56 5.67 -15.13
C LYS A 93 -11.76 6.93 -16.00
N PRO A 94 -10.74 7.33 -16.79
CA PRO A 94 -10.89 8.46 -17.69
C PRO A 94 -12.05 8.22 -18.65
N ALA A 95 -12.79 9.29 -18.95
CA ALA A 95 -13.87 9.22 -19.91
C ALA A 95 -13.33 8.76 -21.26
N ARG A 96 -14.06 7.87 -21.93
CA ARG A 96 -13.73 7.43 -23.28
C ARG A 96 -14.70 8.11 -24.25
N HIS A 97 -14.17 8.64 -25.34
CA HIS A 97 -15.02 9.12 -26.43
C HIS A 97 -15.33 7.95 -27.36
N LEU A 98 -16.59 7.50 -27.36
CA LEU A 98 -17.08 6.54 -28.34
C LEU A 98 -18.09 7.27 -29.23
N PHE A 99 -17.85 7.23 -30.55
CA PHE A 99 -18.71 7.87 -31.56
C PHE A 99 -18.97 9.37 -31.30
N GLY A 100 -17.94 10.12 -30.90
CA GLY A 100 -18.05 11.56 -30.64
C GLY A 100 -18.78 11.93 -29.34
N ARG A 101 -19.29 10.95 -28.57
CA ARG A 101 -19.91 11.18 -27.27
C ARG A 101 -18.92 10.82 -26.16
N GLU A 102 -18.73 11.74 -25.21
CA GLU A 102 -17.99 11.46 -23.98
C GLU A 102 -18.81 10.48 -23.13
N ILE A 103 -18.28 9.28 -22.94
CA ILE A 103 -18.82 8.31 -22.00
C ILE A 103 -17.93 8.36 -20.76
N ARG A 104 -18.41 9.05 -19.73
CA ARG A 104 -17.78 9.04 -18.41
C ARG A 104 -17.91 7.65 -17.82
N ALA A 105 -16.80 6.96 -17.65
CA ALA A 105 -16.77 5.71 -16.93
C ALA A 105 -17.05 5.99 -15.45
N LYS A 106 -18.19 5.55 -14.95
CA LYS A 106 -18.55 5.65 -13.51
C LYS A 106 -17.84 4.61 -12.64
N THR A 107 -16.96 3.80 -13.22
CA THR A 107 -16.25 2.77 -12.46
C THR A 107 -15.11 3.40 -11.66
N PRO A 108 -15.17 3.39 -10.32
CA PRO A 108 -14.07 3.85 -9.49
C PRO A 108 -12.85 2.95 -9.71
N LEU A 109 -11.66 3.54 -9.65
CA LEU A 109 -10.39 2.85 -9.71
C LEU A 109 -9.79 2.57 -8.31
N GLY A 110 -10.42 3.13 -7.28
CA GLY A 110 -9.94 3.13 -5.91
C GLY A 110 -9.95 4.55 -5.33
N ASN A 111 -9.50 4.65 -4.10
CA ASN A 111 -9.46 5.88 -3.34
C ASN A 111 -8.01 6.25 -3.03
N THR A 112 -7.75 7.54 -2.89
CA THR A 112 -6.49 8.11 -2.43
C THR A 112 -6.75 8.80 -1.10
N ILE A 113 -5.90 8.55 -0.10
CA ILE A 113 -6.03 9.13 1.23
C ILE A 113 -5.01 10.24 1.36
N HIS A 114 -5.48 11.48 1.47
CA HIS A 114 -4.68 12.69 1.50
C HIS A 114 -4.52 13.22 2.92
N SER A 115 -3.36 13.80 3.21
CA SER A 115 -3.20 14.62 4.41
C SER A 115 -3.90 15.96 4.23
N VAL A 116 -4.64 16.42 5.24
CA VAL A 116 -5.18 17.79 5.25
C VAL A 116 -4.06 18.82 5.44
N SER A 117 -2.98 18.47 6.15
CA SER A 117 -1.83 19.35 6.34
C SER A 117 -1.09 19.67 5.03
N ASN A 118 -1.19 18.79 4.03
CA ASN A 118 -0.68 19.00 2.68
C ASN A 118 -1.40 18.08 1.68
N SER A 119 -2.28 18.67 0.86
CA SER A 119 -3.11 17.94 -0.10
C SER A 119 -2.34 17.24 -1.20
N ASP A 120 -1.09 17.62 -1.46
CA ASP A 120 -0.26 16.98 -2.48
C ASP A 120 0.36 15.66 -1.98
N TRP A 121 0.22 15.37 -0.68
CA TRP A 121 0.81 14.20 -0.03
C TRP A 121 -0.28 13.20 0.35
N VAL A 122 -0.04 11.95 -0.03
CA VAL A 122 -0.98 10.84 0.14
C VAL A 122 -0.34 9.66 0.85
N LEU A 123 -1.18 8.77 1.39
CA LEU A 123 -0.73 7.49 1.91
C LEU A 123 -0.30 6.57 0.77
N GLU A 124 0.88 5.97 0.92
CA GLU A 124 1.48 5.01 0.00
C GLU A 124 2.06 3.82 0.77
N VAL A 125 2.10 2.64 0.15
CA VAL A 125 2.84 1.50 0.68
C VAL A 125 4.30 1.53 0.23
N CYS A 126 5.22 1.58 1.18
CA CYS A 126 6.64 1.37 0.91
C CYS A 126 6.90 -0.12 0.61
N ALA A 127 7.03 -0.48 -0.67
CA ALA A 127 7.18 -1.87 -1.12
C ALA A 127 8.31 -2.67 -0.45
N LYS A 128 9.35 -2.00 0.07
CA LYS A 128 10.49 -2.69 0.73
C LYS A 128 10.19 -3.14 2.16
N GLN A 129 9.31 -2.42 2.87
CA GLN A 129 9.09 -2.59 4.30
C GLN A 129 7.63 -2.89 4.64
N GLU A 130 6.73 -2.85 3.65
CA GLU A 130 5.27 -2.95 3.82
C GLU A 130 4.71 -1.89 4.78
N LYS A 131 5.51 -0.86 5.10
CA LYS A 131 5.14 0.27 5.94
C LYS A 131 4.26 1.23 5.15
N VAL A 132 3.23 1.77 5.79
CA VAL A 132 2.47 2.89 5.23
C VAL A 132 3.27 4.16 5.48
N ILE A 133 3.53 4.90 4.41
CA ILE A 133 4.30 6.14 4.42
C ILE A 133 3.47 7.27 3.82
N LEU A 134 3.95 8.49 4.00
CA LEU A 134 3.41 9.66 3.32
C LEU A 134 4.31 10.01 2.14
N PHE A 135 3.74 10.10 0.94
CA PHE A 135 4.49 10.34 -0.29
C PHE A 135 3.74 11.34 -1.20
N PRO A 136 4.43 12.17 -1.99
CA PRO A 136 3.77 13.02 -2.99
C PRO A 136 2.93 12.23 -3.99
N LEU A 137 1.73 12.71 -4.29
CA LEU A 137 0.84 12.09 -5.27
C LEU A 137 1.56 11.91 -6.61
N HIS A 138 1.56 10.68 -7.14
CA HIS A 138 2.21 10.39 -8.40
C HIS A 138 1.44 10.99 -9.57
N SER A 139 2.12 11.79 -10.40
CA SER A 139 1.53 12.33 -11.63
C SER A 139 1.19 11.21 -12.63
N ASP A 140 2.04 10.18 -12.72
CA ASP A 140 1.86 9.01 -13.57
C ASP A 140 0.79 8.06 -12.99
N PRO A 141 -0.34 7.85 -13.69
CA PRO A 141 -1.39 6.93 -13.27
C PRO A 141 -0.92 5.49 -13.03
N SER A 142 0.14 5.06 -13.71
CA SER A 142 0.69 3.70 -13.61
C SER A 142 1.31 3.45 -12.23
N LYS A 143 1.89 4.50 -11.63
CA LYS A 143 2.52 4.45 -10.30
C LYS A 143 1.52 4.64 -9.16
N ARG A 144 0.38 5.28 -9.42
CA ARG A 144 -0.68 5.50 -8.43
C ARG A 144 -1.31 4.23 -7.87
N GLN A 145 -1.04 3.06 -8.45
CA GLN A 145 -1.50 1.80 -7.87
C GLN A 145 -1.02 1.60 -6.43
N GLN A 146 0.19 2.09 -6.07
CA GLN A 146 0.73 2.01 -4.70
C GLN A 146 0.07 3.00 -3.73
N GLN A 147 -0.67 3.97 -4.26
CA GLN A 147 -1.35 5.04 -3.52
C GLN A 147 -2.87 4.82 -3.48
N ARG A 148 -3.34 3.65 -3.93
CA ARG A 148 -4.75 3.32 -4.09
C ARG A 148 -5.25 2.36 -3.04
N TRP A 149 -6.41 2.73 -2.50
CA TRP A 149 -7.04 2.08 -1.38
C TRP A 149 -8.50 1.77 -1.70
N GLU A 150 -8.95 0.61 -1.27
CA GLU A 150 -10.33 0.20 -1.25
C GLU A 150 -10.78 0.14 0.22
N PHE A 151 -11.97 0.64 0.49
CA PHE A 151 -12.54 0.55 1.82
C PHE A 151 -13.59 -0.56 1.80
N ILE A 152 -13.39 -1.58 2.61
CA ILE A 152 -14.26 -2.76 2.66
C ILE A 152 -14.98 -2.77 4.00
N PRO A 153 -16.31 -2.63 4.03
CA PRO A 153 -17.09 -2.74 5.27
C PRO A 153 -16.76 -4.02 6.05
N GLU A 154 -16.82 -3.96 7.38
CA GLU A 154 -16.53 -5.11 8.26
C GLU A 154 -17.42 -6.32 7.91
N GLU A 155 -18.68 -6.09 7.54
CA GLU A 155 -19.65 -7.11 7.13
C GLU A 155 -19.32 -7.79 5.79
N ASP A 156 -18.73 -7.07 4.84
CA ASP A 156 -18.47 -7.57 3.49
C ASP A 156 -17.24 -8.49 3.44
N MET A 157 -16.32 -8.33 4.39
CA MET A 157 -15.05 -9.07 4.37
C MET A 157 -15.23 -10.55 4.75
N HIS A 158 -16.21 -10.87 5.61
CA HIS A 158 -16.47 -12.23 6.09
C HIS A 158 -17.34 -13.06 5.14
N SER A 159 -17.99 -12.42 4.17
CA SER A 159 -18.98 -13.07 3.29
C SER A 159 -18.36 -13.92 2.16
N ASN A 160 -17.04 -13.94 2.02
CA ASN A 160 -16.34 -14.58 0.88
C ASN A 160 -15.67 -15.92 1.21
N GLU A 161 -15.68 -16.40 2.46
CA GLU A 161 -14.99 -17.64 2.84
C GLU A 161 -15.87 -18.90 2.77
N ASP A 162 -17.19 -18.77 2.60
CA ASP A 162 -18.14 -19.90 2.61
C ASP A 162 -18.57 -20.42 1.22
N GLU A 163 -18.11 -19.83 0.11
CA GLU A 163 -18.30 -20.45 -1.21
C GLU A 163 -17.17 -21.43 -1.53
N GLU A 164 -17.28 -22.62 -0.94
CA GLU A 164 -16.69 -23.86 -1.49
C GLU A 164 -16.96 -23.91 -3.01
N PRO A 165 -15.97 -24.23 -3.87
CA PRO A 165 -16.22 -24.52 -5.28
C PRO A 165 -16.95 -25.86 -5.36
N GLY A 166 -18.25 -25.82 -5.13
CA GLY A 166 -19.18 -26.93 -5.28
C GLY A 166 -19.07 -27.48 -6.70
N LEU A 167 -18.33 -28.57 -6.82
CA LEU A 167 -18.33 -29.46 -7.97
C LEU A 167 -19.76 -29.94 -8.22
N LEU A 168 -20.49 -29.25 -9.11
CA LEU A 168 -21.67 -29.82 -9.75
C LEU A 168 -21.21 -30.86 -10.78
N PHE A 169 -20.88 -32.05 -10.28
CA PHE A 169 -21.06 -33.27 -11.03
C PHE A 169 -22.55 -33.51 -11.17
N GLU A 170 -23.14 -33.08 -12.29
CA GLU A 170 -24.45 -33.53 -12.70
C GLU A 170 -24.31 -34.92 -13.32
N ILE A 171 -24.42 -35.95 -12.48
CA ILE A 171 -24.58 -37.34 -12.91
C ILE A 171 -26.05 -37.53 -13.25
N GLU A 172 -26.41 -37.39 -14.53
CA GLU A 172 -27.62 -38.03 -15.05
C GLU A 172 -27.26 -39.36 -15.72
N SER A 173 -27.59 -40.43 -15.00
CA SER A 173 -27.52 -41.81 -15.46
C SER A 173 -28.83 -42.19 -16.18
N VAL A 174 -28.78 -42.49 -17.48
CA VAL A 174 -29.73 -43.43 -18.12
C VAL A 174 -29.02 -44.27 -19.20
N ASN A 175 -29.08 -45.59 -18.98
CA ASN A 175 -28.85 -46.76 -19.85
C ASN A 175 -29.26 -46.55 -21.34
N SER A 176 -28.75 -47.18 -22.40
CA SER A 176 -28.03 -48.46 -22.61
C SER A 176 -27.65 -48.61 -24.10
N SER A 177 -26.64 -49.48 -24.35
CA SER A 177 -26.48 -50.41 -25.50
C SER A 177 -25.43 -50.11 -26.59
N ILE A 178 -24.33 -50.87 -26.49
CA ILE A 178 -23.62 -51.69 -27.51
C ILE A 178 -23.22 -51.01 -28.83
N VAL A 179 -21.90 -50.90 -29.10
CA VAL A 179 -21.16 -51.50 -30.25
C VAL A 179 -19.64 -51.31 -30.01
N THR A 180 -18.87 -52.40 -30.01
CA THR A 180 -17.39 -52.47 -30.16
C THR A 180 -17.02 -52.36 -31.65
N PRO A 181 -15.83 -51.86 -32.07
CA PRO A 181 -14.61 -52.70 -32.06
C PRO A 181 -13.22 -51.99 -31.96
N VAL A 182 -12.30 -52.71 -31.29
CA VAL A 182 -10.93 -53.09 -31.71
C VAL A 182 -9.84 -52.01 -31.89
N ASP A 183 -8.85 -52.11 -30.98
CA ASP A 183 -7.38 -52.05 -31.08
C ASP A 183 -6.67 -50.97 -31.93
N TYR A 184 -5.71 -50.26 -31.33
CA TYR A 184 -4.28 -50.60 -31.50
C TYR A 184 -3.30 -49.62 -30.79
N TYR A 185 -2.28 -50.22 -30.16
CA TYR A 185 -0.91 -49.74 -29.85
C TYR A 185 -0.67 -48.51 -28.94
N SER A 186 -0.19 -48.79 -27.72
CA SER A 186 0.88 -48.05 -27.04
C SER A 186 2.22 -48.24 -27.79
N PRO A 187 3.20 -47.31 -27.73
CA PRO A 187 4.09 -47.25 -26.56
C PRO A 187 4.61 -45.83 -26.17
N ALA A 188 4.74 -45.58 -24.87
CA ALA A 188 5.83 -44.75 -24.30
C ALA A 188 7.12 -45.62 -24.26
N PRO A 189 8.37 -45.15 -23.98
CA PRO A 189 8.77 -43.88 -23.32
C PRO A 189 10.05 -43.25 -23.92
N SER A 190 10.55 -42.14 -23.34
CA SER A 190 11.98 -42.02 -22.99
C SER A 190 12.29 -40.80 -22.12
N ILE A 191 13.03 -41.11 -21.06
CA ILE A 191 13.78 -40.24 -20.17
C ILE A 191 15.09 -39.86 -20.84
N SER A 192 15.58 -38.64 -20.64
CA SER A 192 17.04 -38.42 -20.54
C SER A 192 17.36 -37.24 -19.62
N THR A 193 17.92 -37.61 -18.47
CA THR A 193 18.83 -36.81 -17.65
C THR A 193 20.20 -36.77 -18.32
N GLN A 194 20.85 -35.61 -18.38
CA GLN A 194 22.29 -35.56 -18.16
C GLN A 194 22.79 -34.17 -17.72
N CYS A 195 23.51 -34.23 -16.60
CA CYS A 195 24.42 -33.25 -16.03
C CYS A 195 25.80 -33.35 -16.69
N ASP A 196 26.49 -32.21 -16.80
CA ASP A 196 27.93 -31.97 -16.58
C ASP A 196 28.32 -30.70 -17.34
N SER A 197 29.35 -29.94 -17.03
CA SER A 197 30.21 -29.69 -15.87
C SER A 197 31.28 -28.72 -16.41
N SER A 198 31.89 -27.94 -15.51
CA SER A 198 33.17 -27.25 -15.67
C SER A 198 33.26 -26.00 -16.56
N GLY A 199 33.70 -24.91 -15.91
CA GLY A 199 34.06 -23.65 -16.55
C GLY A 199 34.56 -22.63 -15.52
N PHE A 200 35.58 -22.99 -14.74
CA PHE A 200 36.33 -22.03 -13.92
C PHE A 200 37.15 -21.12 -14.84
N ALA A 201 37.00 -19.80 -14.68
CA ALA A 201 38.02 -18.83 -15.08
C ALA A 201 38.10 -17.69 -14.05
N TYR A 202 39.09 -17.84 -13.17
CA TYR A 202 39.99 -16.85 -12.56
C TYR A 202 39.70 -15.34 -12.67
N GLY A 203 39.84 -14.67 -11.50
CA GLY A 203 40.23 -13.25 -11.36
C GLY A 203 39.03 -12.29 -11.31
N LEU A 204 38.88 -11.37 -10.36
CA LEU A 204 39.85 -10.56 -9.64
C LEU A 204 39.30 -10.19 -8.25
N THR A 205 40.19 -10.13 -7.27
CA THR A 205 39.97 -9.66 -5.90
C THR A 205 39.59 -8.16 -5.84
N PRO A 206 38.73 -7.73 -4.90
CA PRO A 206 38.49 -6.31 -4.67
C PRO A 206 39.69 -5.64 -4.00
N ALA A 207 40.11 -4.52 -4.58
CA ALA A 207 41.19 -3.70 -4.08
C ALA A 207 40.83 -3.03 -2.74
N ARG A 208 41.61 -3.38 -1.73
CA ARG A 208 41.73 -2.73 -0.43
C ARG A 208 42.30 -1.32 -0.63
N LYS A 209 41.61 -0.26 -0.20
CA LYS A 209 42.27 1.00 0.18
C LYS A 209 41.80 1.47 1.55
N ARG A 210 42.81 1.65 2.39
CA ARG A 210 42.82 1.97 3.81
C ARG A 210 42.93 3.49 3.94
N GLY A 211 42.24 4.08 4.90
CA GLY A 211 42.38 5.48 5.25
C GLY A 211 41.71 5.80 6.58
N SER A 212 42.43 5.55 7.68
CA SER A 212 42.21 6.11 9.03
C SER A 212 42.30 7.66 8.95
N SER A 213 41.68 8.51 9.78
CA SER A 213 41.73 8.60 11.25
C SER A 213 40.83 9.79 11.71
N GLN A 214 40.24 9.69 12.92
CA GLN A 214 40.20 10.66 14.06
C GLN A 214 39.94 12.18 13.78
N SER A 215 39.24 12.99 14.58
CA SER A 215 38.65 12.96 15.93
C SER A 215 37.81 14.25 16.17
N SER A 216 36.93 14.22 17.18
CA SER A 216 36.34 15.29 18.05
C SER A 216 36.72 16.77 17.82
N VAL A 217 35.90 17.81 18.07
CA VAL A 217 35.26 18.19 19.36
C VAL A 217 34.15 19.27 19.17
N SER A 218 33.31 19.34 20.21
CA SER A 218 32.24 20.27 20.65
C SER A 218 32.27 21.78 20.33
N SER A 219 31.06 22.36 20.19
CA SER A 219 30.48 23.51 20.95
C SER A 219 29.13 23.87 20.29
N GLY A 220 27.97 23.99 20.92
CA GLY A 220 27.67 24.68 22.17
C GLY A 220 27.16 26.10 21.88
N ARG A 221 25.88 26.29 21.47
CA ARG A 221 25.22 27.61 21.57
C ARG A 221 23.71 27.49 21.73
N LYS A 222 23.22 27.98 22.88
CA LYS A 222 21.82 28.31 23.17
C LYS A 222 21.50 29.66 22.50
N GLN A 223 20.35 29.76 21.83
CA GLN A 223 19.63 31.00 21.48
C GLN A 223 18.16 30.60 21.39
N SER A 224 17.40 30.74 22.47
CA SER A 224 16.53 31.89 22.79
C SER A 224 15.46 32.15 21.73
N VAL A 225 14.23 31.97 22.19
CA VAL A 225 12.95 32.32 21.57
C VAL A 225 12.89 33.83 21.35
N GLU A 226 12.74 34.24 20.08
CA GLU A 226 12.07 35.43 19.57
C GLU A 226 12.56 35.66 18.13
N ASP A 227 11.75 35.22 17.16
CA ASP A 227 11.65 35.82 15.83
C ASP A 227 10.44 35.19 15.12
N MET A 228 9.27 35.65 15.55
CA MET A 228 8.03 35.58 14.77
C MET A 228 8.03 36.74 13.77
N PHE A 229 7.57 36.44 12.54
CA PHE A 229 7.29 37.34 11.42
C PHE A 229 8.46 37.77 10.52
N ASN A 230 8.85 36.90 9.58
CA ASN A 230 9.16 37.34 8.22
C ASN A 230 9.20 36.16 7.22
N CYS A 231 8.03 35.67 6.80
CA CYS A 231 7.95 34.82 5.60
C CYS A 231 7.86 35.73 4.36
N GLN A 232 9.02 36.02 3.78
CA GLN A 232 9.11 36.61 2.46
C GLN A 232 8.65 35.60 1.40
N HIS A 233 7.79 36.08 0.51
CA HIS A 233 7.36 35.46 -0.74
C HIS A 233 8.54 34.84 -1.51
N PHE A 234 8.51 33.53 -1.74
CA PHE A 234 9.29 32.91 -2.81
C PHE A 234 8.42 32.79 -4.07
N LEU A 235 8.68 33.69 -5.03
CA LEU A 235 8.21 33.58 -6.41
C LEU A 235 8.96 32.46 -7.11
N TYR A 236 8.23 31.43 -7.54
CA TYR A 236 8.74 30.33 -8.34
C TYR A 236 8.80 30.74 -9.81
N HIS A 237 10.00 30.80 -10.39
CA HIS A 237 10.21 30.91 -11.84
C HIS A 237 10.44 29.53 -12.45
N PRO A 238 9.59 29.02 -13.36
CA PRO A 238 9.88 27.79 -14.08
C PRO A 238 10.93 28.06 -15.17
N LYS A 239 12.00 27.27 -15.16
CA LYS A 239 12.96 27.19 -16.26
C LYS A 239 12.29 26.46 -17.42
N GLN A 240 12.21 27.13 -18.58
CA GLN A 240 11.87 26.52 -19.85
C GLN A 240 13.07 25.69 -20.33
N PHE A 241 12.81 24.43 -20.67
CA PHE A 241 13.57 23.64 -21.64
C PHE A 241 12.55 23.04 -22.61
#